data_AF-A0A954EG04-F1
#
_entry.id   AF-A0A954EG04-F1
#
_cell.length_a   1.000
_cell.length_b   1.000
_cell.length_c   1.000
_cell.angle_alpha   90.00
_cell.angle_beta   90.00
_cell.angle_gamma   90.00
#
_symmetry.space_group_name_H-M   'P 1'
#
loop_
_entity.id
_entity.type
_entity.pdbx_description
1 polymer ?
#
loop_
_entity_poly.entity_id
_entity_poly.type
_entity_poly.pdbx_seq_one_letter_code
_entity_poly.pdbx_strand_id
1 'polypeptide(L)'
;MNNSNQQYVIPARIQEEWHEILQAIQDMDQFWSEVDQLGRGPKWEELETRMCELRRLLVEHYQSEEQNLRQLEKTNRTALLQRIRQLREQNSEILQRLSADIALLSSQDRHLRCWGDVHSEINTLGERLKAYESTEQNIMVKSEE
;
A
#
# COMPACT_ATOMS: atom_id res chain seq x y z
N MET A 1 6.39 -40.89 -9.67
CA MET A 1 5.91 -39.57 -10.13
C MET A 1 4.86 -39.10 -9.13
N ASN A 2 5.28 -38.43 -8.05
CA ASN A 2 4.34 -37.79 -7.13
C ASN A 2 4.51 -36.29 -7.34
N ASN A 3 3.64 -35.71 -8.16
CA ASN A 3 3.40 -34.27 -8.16
C ASN A 3 2.67 -33.97 -6.85
N SER A 4 3.43 -33.63 -5.82
CA SER A 4 2.87 -32.97 -4.66
C SER A 4 2.32 -31.64 -5.14
N ASN A 5 0.99 -31.52 -5.20
CA ASN A 5 0.31 -30.24 -5.25
C ASN A 5 0.72 -29.46 -3.99
N GLN A 6 1.79 -28.65 -4.10
CA GLN A 6 2.03 -27.58 -3.14
C GLN A 6 0.90 -26.59 -3.34
N GLN A 7 -0.11 -26.68 -2.49
CA GLN A 7 -1.09 -25.62 -2.33
C GLN A 7 -0.31 -24.42 -1.81
N TYR A 8 -0.01 -23.48 -2.70
CA TYR A 8 0.70 -22.24 -2.40
C TYR A 8 -0.21 -21.38 -1.52
N VAL A 9 0.15 -21.19 -0.25
CA VAL A 9 -0.67 -20.42 0.70
C VAL A 9 0.11 -19.18 1.10
N ILE A 10 -0.23 -18.04 0.49
CA ILE A 10 0.08 -16.73 1.09
C ILE A 10 -0.53 -16.77 2.50
N PRO A 11 0.20 -16.40 3.58
CA PRO A 11 -0.36 -16.38 4.92
C PRO A 11 -1.70 -15.64 4.91
N ALA A 12 -2.77 -16.28 5.41
CA ALA A 12 -4.12 -15.69 5.40
C ALA A 12 -4.15 -14.27 6.00
N ARG A 13 -3.29 -14.04 7.00
CA ARG A 13 -3.06 -12.73 7.60
C ARG A 13 -2.57 -11.65 6.61
N ILE A 14 -1.66 -11.96 5.69
CA ILE A 14 -1.19 -11.01 4.67
C ILE A 14 -2.32 -10.67 3.70
N GLN A 15 -3.17 -11.64 3.36
CA GLN A 15 -4.32 -11.40 2.50
C GLN A 15 -5.37 -10.51 3.19
N GLU A 16 -5.60 -10.72 4.49
CA GLU A 16 -6.47 -9.87 5.30
C GLU A 16 -5.92 -8.44 5.41
N GLU A 17 -4.62 -8.27 5.69
CA GLU A 17 -3.95 -6.97 5.74
C GLU A 17 -4.08 -6.21 4.40
N TRP A 18 -3.86 -6.89 3.26
CA TRP A 18 -4.06 -6.27 1.94
C TRP A 18 -5.52 -5.95 1.63
N HIS A 19 -6.44 -6.79 2.06
CA HIS A 19 -7.87 -6.51 1.90
C HIS A 19 -8.26 -5.21 2.61
N GLU A 20 -7.78 -5.00 3.85
CA GLU A 20 -8.00 -3.76 4.60
C GLU A 20 -7.37 -2.54 3.92
N ILE A 21 -6.13 -2.66 3.43
CA ILE A 21 -5.43 -1.58 2.72
C ILE A 21 -6.17 -1.18 1.44
N LEU A 22 -6.56 -2.17 0.62
CA LEU A 22 -7.26 -1.91 -0.64
C LEU A 22 -8.66 -1.35 -0.41
N GLN A 23 -9.35 -1.82 0.64
CA GLN A 23 -10.65 -1.28 1.05
C GLN A 23 -10.51 0.19 1.48
N ALA A 24 -9.49 0.55 2.26
CA ALA A 24 -9.25 1.93 2.68
C ALA A 24 -9.05 2.89 1.49
N ILE A 25 -8.37 2.43 0.42
CA ILE A 25 -8.21 3.22 -0.81
C ILE A 25 -9.54 3.36 -1.55
N GLN A 26 -10.30 2.27 -1.66
CA GLN A 26 -11.60 2.29 -2.31
C GLN A 26 -12.60 3.21 -1.59
N ASP A 27 -12.59 3.20 -0.26
CA ASP A 27 -13.41 4.09 0.56
C ASP A 27 -13.00 5.56 0.36
N MET A 28 -11.71 5.84 0.18
CA MET A 28 -11.20 7.18 -0.16
C MET A 28 -11.65 7.63 -1.55
N ASP A 29 -11.57 6.75 -2.55
CA ASP A 29 -11.98 7.03 -3.92
C ASP A 29 -13.50 7.28 -4.01
N GLN A 30 -14.31 6.45 -3.34
CA GLN A 30 -15.75 6.62 -3.25
C GLN A 30 -16.09 7.94 -2.56
N PHE A 31 -15.47 8.21 -1.41
CA PHE A 31 -15.66 9.48 -0.72
C PHE A 31 -15.35 10.66 -1.63
N TRP A 32 -14.21 10.63 -2.33
CA TRP A 32 -13.83 11.74 -3.20
C TRP A 32 -14.82 11.93 -4.36
N SER A 33 -15.30 10.83 -4.95
CA SER A 33 -16.34 10.83 -5.99
C SER A 33 -17.66 11.44 -5.49
N GLU A 34 -18.10 11.10 -4.29
CA GLU A 34 -19.31 11.67 -3.69
C GLU A 34 -19.18 13.18 -3.43
N VAL A 35 -17.99 13.61 -3.00
CA VAL A 35 -17.74 15.02 -2.70
C VAL A 35 -17.70 15.85 -4.00
N ASP A 36 -17.13 15.32 -5.09
CA ASP A 36 -17.16 15.92 -6.43
C ASP A 36 -18.60 16.04 -6.98
N GLN A 37 -19.38 14.95 -6.90
CA GLN A 37 -20.74 14.89 -7.46
C GLN A 37 -21.77 15.73 -6.68
N LEU A 38 -21.66 15.76 -5.34
CA LEU A 38 -22.66 16.41 -4.49
C LEU A 38 -22.39 17.90 -4.26
N GLY A 39 -21.27 18.44 -4.77
CA GLY A 39 -20.90 19.85 -4.66
C GLY A 39 -20.71 20.34 -3.21
N ARG A 40 -20.66 19.43 -2.24
CA ARG A 40 -20.33 19.75 -0.86
C ARG A 40 -18.83 19.92 -0.80
N GLY A 41 -18.36 21.17 -0.88
CA GLY A 41 -16.94 21.55 -0.89
C GLY A 41 -16.08 20.87 0.18
N PRO A 42 -14.75 21.02 0.11
CA PRO A 42 -13.85 19.95 0.46
C PRO A 42 -13.76 19.73 1.97
N LYS A 43 -14.01 18.49 2.40
CA LYS A 43 -13.66 18.00 3.74
C LYS A 43 -12.22 17.49 3.72
N TRP A 44 -11.28 18.38 3.47
CA TRP A 44 -9.88 17.99 3.36
C TRP A 44 -9.34 17.36 4.65
N GLU A 45 -9.84 17.78 5.81
CA GLU A 45 -9.53 17.20 7.13
C GLU A 45 -9.94 15.72 7.20
N GLU A 46 -11.05 15.37 6.55
CA GLU A 46 -11.52 14.00 6.46
C GLU A 46 -10.63 13.19 5.49
N LEU A 47 -10.23 13.76 4.36
CA LEU A 47 -9.29 13.11 3.44
C LEU A 47 -7.92 12.91 4.11
N GLU A 48 -7.44 13.89 4.86
CA GLU A 48 -6.24 13.80 5.69
C GLU A 48 -6.36 12.65 6.70
N THR A 49 -7.51 12.54 7.38
CA THR A 49 -7.78 11.46 8.34
C THR A 49 -7.71 10.09 7.67
N ARG A 50 -8.33 9.93 6.49
CA ARG A 50 -8.28 8.67 5.75
C ARG A 50 -6.88 8.34 5.23
N MET A 51 -6.13 9.33 4.75
CA MET A 51 -4.73 9.15 4.34
C MET A 51 -3.83 8.76 5.53
N CYS A 52 -4.05 9.36 6.71
CA CYS A 52 -3.38 8.97 7.95
C CYS A 52 -3.68 7.51 8.33
N GLU A 53 -4.93 7.09 8.17
CA GLU A 53 -5.35 5.71 8.46
C GLU A 53 -4.74 4.71 7.47
N LEU A 54 -4.76 5.01 6.17
CA LEU A 54 -4.05 4.21 5.16
C LEU A 54 -2.57 4.08 5.51
N ARG A 55 -1.93 5.18 5.92
CA ARG A 55 -0.51 5.16 6.32
C ARG A 55 -0.29 4.27 7.54
N ARG A 56 -1.19 4.29 8.52
CA ARG A 56 -1.13 3.43 9.70
C ARG A 56 -1.19 1.96 9.29
N LEU A 57 -2.17 1.57 8.46
CA LEU A 57 -2.32 0.22 7.93
C LEU A 57 -1.06 -0.25 7.20
N LEU A 58 -0.50 0.59 6.33
CA LEU A 58 0.74 0.27 5.60
C LEU A 58 1.94 0.08 6.53
N VAL A 59 2.10 0.93 7.55
CA VAL A 59 3.18 0.78 8.53
C VAL A 59 3.06 -0.53 9.29
N GLU A 60 1.86 -0.90 9.72
CA GLU A 60 1.60 -2.16 10.43
C GLU A 60 1.86 -3.37 9.54
N HIS A 61 1.36 -3.33 8.30
CA HIS A 61 1.61 -4.36 7.30
C HIS A 61 3.11 -4.52 7.00
N TYR A 62 3.84 -3.44 6.74
CA TYR A 62 5.29 -3.51 6.47
C TYR A 62 6.11 -4.00 7.68
N GLN A 63 5.66 -3.74 8.90
CA GLN A 63 6.29 -4.32 10.10
C GLN A 63 6.04 -5.82 10.21
N SER A 64 4.83 -6.28 9.84
CA SER A 64 4.46 -7.70 9.74
C SER A 64 5.30 -8.40 8.67
N GLU A 65 5.35 -7.82 7.47
CA GLU A 65 6.12 -8.28 6.31
C GLU A 65 7.62 -8.42 6.64
N GLU A 66 8.21 -7.43 7.31
CA GLU A 66 9.63 -7.42 7.65
C GLU A 66 10.05 -8.63 8.52
N GLN A 67 9.15 -9.16 9.35
CA GLN A 67 9.41 -10.40 10.10
C GLN A 67 9.55 -11.60 9.16
N ASN A 68 8.73 -11.67 8.11
CA ASN A 68 8.76 -12.72 7.10
C ASN A 68 10.02 -12.59 6.21
N LEU A 69 10.31 -11.37 5.73
CA LEU A 69 11.49 -11.10 4.91
C LEU A 69 12.78 -11.51 5.62
N ARG A 70 12.91 -11.25 6.94
CA ARG A 70 14.07 -11.70 7.74
C ARG A 70 14.25 -13.21 7.79
N GLN A 71 13.16 -14.00 7.71
CA GLN A 71 13.29 -15.45 7.60
C GLN A 71 13.81 -15.84 6.22
N LEU A 72 13.30 -15.20 5.17
CA LEU A 72 13.72 -15.45 3.78
C LEU A 72 15.18 -15.06 3.54
N GLU A 73 15.68 -14.01 4.18
CA GLU A 73 17.08 -13.59 4.09
C GLU A 73 18.07 -14.66 4.57
N LYS A 74 17.66 -15.56 5.49
CA LYS A 74 18.51 -16.65 5.99
C LYS A 74 18.86 -17.69 4.92
N THR A 75 18.10 -17.73 3.82
CA THR A 75 18.36 -18.66 2.71
C THR A 75 19.59 -18.29 1.88
N ASN A 76 20.14 -17.08 2.04
CA ASN A 76 21.33 -16.57 1.34
C ASN A 76 21.28 -16.63 -0.20
N ARG A 77 20.08 -16.70 -0.80
CA ARG A 77 19.90 -16.66 -2.25
C ARG A 77 20.08 -15.23 -2.76
N THR A 78 21.18 -14.93 -3.47
CA THR A 78 21.54 -13.56 -3.92
C THR A 78 20.40 -12.85 -4.67
N ALA A 79 19.72 -13.55 -5.58
CA ALA A 79 18.59 -12.98 -6.32
C ALA A 79 17.39 -12.63 -5.43
N LEU A 80 17.13 -13.43 -4.39
CA LEU A 80 16.08 -13.17 -3.41
C LEU A 80 16.44 -11.97 -2.53
N LEU A 81 17.69 -11.91 -2.05
CA LEU A 81 18.19 -10.78 -1.27
C LEU A 81 18.08 -9.45 -2.02
N GLN A 82 18.34 -9.45 -3.33
CA GLN A 82 18.16 -8.27 -4.17
C GLN A 82 16.68 -7.84 -4.25
N ARG A 83 15.76 -8.80 -4.42
CA ARG A 83 14.32 -8.52 -4.45
C ARG A 83 13.79 -8.00 -3.11
N ILE A 84 14.25 -8.58 -2.00
CA ILE A 84 13.89 -8.11 -0.64
C ILE A 84 14.35 -6.66 -0.42
N ARG A 85 15.55 -6.29 -0.90
CA ARG A 85 16.01 -4.89 -0.84
C ARG A 85 15.13 -3.95 -1.65
N GLN A 86 14.81 -4.33 -2.88
CA GLN A 86 13.91 -3.54 -3.74
C GLN A 86 12.53 -3.36 -3.10
N LEU A 87 12.01 -4.40 -2.45
CA LEU A 87 10.74 -4.36 -1.74
C LEU A 87 10.76 -3.35 -0.58
N ARG A 88 11.82 -3.38 0.24
CA ARG A 88 12.01 -2.39 1.33
C ARG A 88 12.18 -0.95 0.82
N GLU A 89 12.85 -0.76 -0.31
CA GLU A 89 12.96 0.54 -0.97
C GLU A 89 11.57 1.05 -1.38
N GLN A 90 10.76 0.20 -2.03
CA GLN A 90 9.37 0.53 -2.37
C GLN A 90 8.52 0.90 -1.15
N ASN A 91 8.65 0.16 -0.03
CA ASN A 91 7.97 0.49 1.23
C ASN A 91 8.29 1.90 1.71
N SER A 92 9.58 2.25 1.72
CA SER A 92 10.00 3.59 2.13
C SER A 92 9.47 4.66 1.18
N GLU A 93 9.50 4.42 -0.13
CA GLU A 93 9.01 5.38 -1.13
C GLU A 93 7.51 5.63 -1.01
N ILE A 94 6.72 4.56 -0.80
CA ILE A 94 5.27 4.66 -0.61
C ILE A 94 4.95 5.45 0.66
N LEU A 95 5.59 5.12 1.79
CA LEU A 95 5.36 5.83 3.05
C LEU A 95 5.81 7.30 2.99
N GLN A 96 6.93 7.59 2.33
CA GLN A 96 7.41 8.97 2.15
C GLN A 96 6.45 9.79 1.29
N ARG A 97 5.98 9.23 0.16
CA ARG A 97 4.99 9.90 -0.69
C ARG A 97 3.70 10.17 0.08
N LEU A 98 3.16 9.16 0.75
CA LEU A 98 1.94 9.30 1.55
C LEU A 98 2.11 10.33 2.67
N SER A 99 3.27 10.41 3.31
CA SER A 99 3.56 11.43 4.33
C SER A 99 3.63 12.85 3.73
N ALA A 100 4.15 13.00 2.51
CA ALA A 100 4.15 14.27 1.80
C ALA A 100 2.74 14.70 1.40
N ASP A 101 1.92 13.76 0.94
CA ASP A 101 0.52 14.02 0.56
C ASP A 101 -0.31 14.42 1.79
N ILE A 102 -0.13 13.73 2.92
CA ILE A 102 -0.75 14.12 4.21
C ILE A 102 -0.31 15.54 4.59
N ALA A 103 0.99 15.87 4.53
CA ALA A 103 1.47 17.20 4.88
C ALA A 103 0.87 18.30 3.99
N LEU A 104 0.65 18.01 2.70
CA LEU A 104 -0.05 18.90 1.78
C LEU A 104 -1.51 19.12 2.21
N LEU A 105 -2.19 18.03 2.59
CA LEU A 105 -3.56 18.06 3.11
C LEU A 105 -3.70 18.74 4.48
N SER A 106 -2.64 18.79 5.29
CA SER A 106 -2.61 19.56 6.54
C SER A 106 -2.23 21.03 6.33
N SER A 107 -1.65 21.38 5.17
CA SER A 107 -1.10 22.73 4.93
C SER A 107 -2.20 23.80 4.81
N GLN A 108 -2.11 24.93 5.51
CA GLN A 108 -3.16 25.96 5.42
C GLN A 108 -3.29 26.63 4.03
N ASP A 109 -2.39 26.31 3.10
CA ASP A 109 -2.40 26.82 1.74
C ASP A 109 -3.44 26.09 0.87
N ARG A 110 -4.61 26.68 0.78
CA ARG A 110 -5.73 26.16 -0.02
C ARG A 110 -5.47 26.22 -1.53
N HIS A 111 -4.48 26.99 -1.98
CA HIS A 111 -4.16 27.12 -3.42
C HIS A 111 -3.43 25.91 -3.97
N LEU A 112 -2.81 25.11 -3.11
CA LEU A 112 -2.13 23.87 -3.50
C LEU A 112 -3.08 22.68 -3.67
N ARG A 113 -4.39 22.86 -3.37
CA ARG A 113 -5.36 21.78 -3.33
C ARG A 113 -6.29 21.85 -4.54
N CYS A 114 -6.11 20.94 -5.49
CA CYS A 114 -6.90 20.84 -6.72
C CYS A 114 -7.71 19.53 -6.73
N TRP A 115 -8.97 19.59 -7.15
CA TRP A 115 -9.88 18.45 -7.05
C TRP A 115 -9.58 17.31 -8.02
N GLY A 116 -9.31 17.65 -9.28
CA GLY A 116 -8.97 16.67 -10.30
C GLY A 116 -7.66 15.96 -10.00
N ASP A 117 -6.69 16.70 -9.45
CA ASP A 117 -5.38 16.16 -9.09
C ASP A 117 -5.51 15.16 -7.94
N VAL A 118 -6.34 15.45 -6.92
CA VAL A 118 -6.54 14.54 -5.78
C VAL A 118 -7.12 13.19 -6.20
N HIS A 119 -8.09 13.17 -7.11
CA HIS A 119 -8.64 11.92 -7.64
C HIS A 119 -7.58 11.13 -8.41
N SER A 120 -6.78 11.82 -9.23
CA SER A 120 -5.66 11.20 -9.96
C SER A 120 -4.60 10.62 -9.02
N GLU A 121 -4.29 11.32 -7.93
CA GLU A 121 -3.32 10.89 -6.92
C GLU A 121 -3.82 9.67 -6.13
N ILE A 122 -5.10 9.64 -5.72
CA ILE A 122 -5.71 8.46 -5.06
C ILE A 122 -5.65 7.23 -5.98
N ASN A 123 -6.01 7.39 -7.26
CA ASN A 123 -5.97 6.30 -8.23
C ASN A 123 -4.53 5.82 -8.48
N THR A 124 -3.58 6.75 -8.64
CA THR A 124 -2.16 6.42 -8.82
C THR A 124 -1.60 5.66 -7.61
N LEU A 125 -1.97 6.08 -6.39
CA LEU A 125 -1.60 5.37 -5.17
C LEU A 125 -2.18 3.95 -5.13
N GLY A 126 -3.45 3.79 -5.50
CA GLY A 126 -4.12 2.49 -5.60
C GLY A 126 -3.44 1.54 -6.60
N GLU A 127 -3.06 2.03 -7.77
CA GLU A 127 -2.33 1.24 -8.76
C GLU A 127 -0.95 0.82 -8.27
N ARG A 128 -0.21 1.73 -7.62
CA ARG A 128 1.10 1.42 -7.02
C ARG A 128 1.00 0.35 -5.94
N LEU A 129 -0.02 0.43 -5.08
CA LEU A 129 -0.22 -0.54 -4.00
C LEU A 129 -0.61 -1.92 -4.53
N LYS A 130 -1.43 -2.02 -5.58
CA LYS A 130 -1.72 -3.30 -6.27
C LYS A 130 -0.48 -3.92 -6.92
N ALA A 131 0.36 -3.09 -7.55
CA ALA A 131 1.62 -3.55 -8.15
C ALA A 131 2.61 -4.03 -7.06
N TYR A 132 2.63 -3.33 -5.93
CA TYR A 132 3.41 -3.73 -4.76
C TYR A 132 2.94 -5.06 -4.19
N GLU A 133 1.64 -5.22 -3.91
CA GLU A 133 1.03 -6.47 -3.42
C GLU A 133 1.42 -7.65 -4.32
N SER A 134 1.30 -7.47 -5.63
CA SER A 134 1.67 -8.50 -6.61
C SER A 134 3.16 -8.87 -6.52
N THR A 135 4.03 -7.90 -6.22
CA THR A 135 5.48 -8.11 -6.07
C THR A 135 5.79 -8.85 -4.77
N GLU A 136 5.20 -8.43 -3.65
CA GLU A 136 5.34 -9.10 -2.35
C GLU A 136 4.87 -10.55 -2.46
N GLN A 137 3.67 -10.80 -2.98
CA GLN A 137 3.13 -12.15 -3.16
C GLN A 137 4.07 -13.01 -4.01
N ASN A 138 4.68 -12.44 -5.06
CA ASN A 138 5.66 -13.16 -5.89
C ASN A 138 6.91 -13.57 -5.09
N ILE A 139 7.40 -12.70 -4.21
CA ILE A 139 8.57 -12.95 -3.37
C ILE A 139 8.24 -14.04 -2.35
N MET A 140 7.11 -13.93 -1.65
CA MET A 140 6.68 -14.88 -0.62
C MET A 140 6.41 -16.28 -1.20
N VAL A 141 5.86 -16.37 -2.41
CA VAL A 141 5.59 -17.66 -3.07
C VAL A 141 6.86 -18.30 -3.63
N LYS A 142 7.79 -17.54 -4.23
CA LYS A 142 9.00 -18.09 -4.89
C LYS A 142 10.19 -18.32 -3.96
N SER A 143 10.11 -17.88 -2.72
CA SER A 143 11.17 -18.09 -1.73
C SER A 143 11.19 -19.50 -1.12
N GLU A 144 10.15 -20.32 -1.38
CA GLU A 144 10.09 -21.73 -0.94
C GLU A 144 10.56 -22.75 -2.00
N GLU A 145 10.97 -22.30 -3.20
CA GLU A 145 11.65 -23.10 -4.24
C GLU A 145 13.16 -23.22 -4.01
#